data_AF-A0A3A1X094-F1
#
_entry.id   AF-A0A3A1X094-F1
#
_cell.length_a   1.000
_cell.length_b   1.000
_cell.length_c   1.000
_cell.angle_alpha   90.00
_cell.angle_beta   90.00
_cell.angle_gamma   90.00
#
_symmetry.space_group_name_H-M   'P 1'
#
loop_
_entity.id
_entity.type
_entity.pdbx_description
1 polymer ?
#
loop_
_entity_poly.entity_id
_entity_poly.type
_entity_poly.pdbx_seq_one_letter_code
_entity_poly.pdbx_strand_id
1 'polypeptide(L)'
;MNKLEDRAELFAKSVGSEIKAMLVAKKITQLEICRALNCQQSNLSKWLNGKPNIPIEVAYKICEYAGTSLADIVSIAIMRVKILIPNDDIENIADDIAANMQNYTLATYKSPYRDEEKRGGEGR
;
A
#
# COMPACT_ATOMS: atom_id res chain seq x y z
N MET A 1 20.24 11.34 3.80
CA MET A 1 19.22 10.61 3.04
C MET A 1 19.08 9.25 3.70
N ASN A 2 17.96 8.97 4.37
CA ASN A 2 17.75 7.70 5.07
C ASN A 2 17.28 6.67 4.05
N LYS A 3 18.22 5.86 3.53
CA LYS A 3 17.96 4.86 2.49
C LYS A 3 16.80 3.93 2.84
N LEU A 4 16.54 3.66 4.13
CA LEU A 4 15.43 2.79 4.56
C LEU A 4 14.07 3.49 4.43
N GLU A 5 13.97 4.74 4.87
CA GLU A 5 12.74 5.55 4.75
C GLU A 5 12.36 5.78 3.29
N ASP A 6 13.34 6.12 2.44
CA ASP A 6 13.12 6.33 1.01
C ASP A 6 12.62 5.05 0.32
N ARG A 7 13.15 3.89 0.70
CA ARG A 7 12.69 2.58 0.20
C ARG A 7 11.28 2.23 0.66
N ALA A 8 10.98 2.48 1.93
CA ALA A 8 9.65 2.24 2.48
C ALA A 8 8.59 3.12 1.79
N GLU A 9 8.91 4.40 1.59
CA GLU A 9 8.04 5.33 0.87
C GLU A 9 7.86 4.92 -0.60
N LEU A 10 8.96 4.56 -1.28
CA LEU A 10 8.92 4.10 -2.66
C LEU A 10 8.13 2.80 -2.80
N PHE A 11 8.29 1.86 -1.87
CA PHE A 11 7.52 0.62 -1.85
C PHE A 11 6.02 0.91 -1.76
N ALA A 12 5.61 1.72 -0.78
CA ALA A 12 4.21 2.03 -0.54
C ALA A 12 3.55 2.75 -1.75
N LYS A 13 4.27 3.67 -2.39
CA LYS A 13 3.84 4.31 -3.65
C LYS A 13 3.76 3.33 -4.82
N SER A 14 4.71 2.39 -4.89
CA SER A 14 4.77 1.38 -5.95
C SER A 14 3.55 0.45 -5.87
N VAL A 15 3.13 0.02 -4.68
CA VAL A 15 1.93 -0.83 -4.53
C VAL A 15 0.70 -0.20 -5.19
N GLY A 16 0.40 1.08 -4.91
CA GLY A 16 -0.74 1.77 -5.53
C GLY A 16 -0.60 1.89 -7.06
N SER A 17 0.61 2.16 -7.54
CA SER A 17 0.91 2.30 -8.97
C SER A 17 0.78 0.97 -9.73
N GLU A 18 1.24 -0.13 -9.13
CA GLU A 18 1.16 -1.46 -9.75
C GLU A 18 -0.29 -1.99 -9.75
N ILE A 19 -1.08 -1.69 -8.71
CA ILE A 19 -2.54 -1.94 -8.74
C ILE A 19 -3.19 -1.16 -9.88
N LYS A 20 -2.84 0.13 -10.05
CA LYS A 20 -3.37 0.94 -11.15
C LYS A 20 -3.02 0.34 -12.52
N ALA A 21 -1.78 -0.10 -12.70
CA ALA A 21 -1.34 -0.76 -13.92
C ALA A 21 -2.10 -2.06 -14.18
N MET A 22 -2.31 -2.88 -13.14
CA MET A 22 -3.09 -4.11 -13.20
C MET A 22 -4.54 -3.84 -13.63
N LEU A 23 -5.20 -2.85 -13.04
CA LEU A 23 -6.58 -2.48 -13.40
C LEU A 23 -6.68 -2.07 -14.88
N VAL A 24 -5.73 -1.27 -15.36
CA VAL A 24 -5.65 -0.87 -16.78
C VAL A 24 -5.46 -2.10 -17.68
N ALA A 25 -4.53 -3.00 -17.34
CA ALA A 25 -4.27 -4.22 -18.12
C ALA A 25 -5.49 -5.14 -18.20
N LYS A 26 -6.27 -5.23 -17.11
CA LYS A 26 -7.51 -6.01 -17.04
C LYS A 26 -8.75 -5.26 -17.56
N LYS A 27 -8.60 -4.02 -18.03
CA LYS A 27 -9.69 -3.14 -18.46
C LYS A 27 -10.77 -2.91 -17.40
N ILE A 28 -10.38 -2.95 -16.12
CA ILE A 28 -11.25 -2.65 -14.99
C ILE A 28 -11.17 -1.16 -14.70
N THR A 29 -12.32 -0.50 -14.65
CA THR A 29 -12.40 0.93 -14.36
C THR A 29 -12.35 1.20 -12.86
N GLN A 30 -11.86 2.38 -12.48
CA GLN A 30 -11.93 2.84 -11.09
C GLN A 30 -13.37 2.93 -10.58
N LEU A 31 -14.34 3.23 -11.46
CA LEU A 31 -15.74 3.31 -11.10
C LEU A 31 -16.32 1.95 -10.68
N GLU A 32 -15.93 0.87 -11.37
CA GLU A 32 -16.32 -0.50 -11.00
C GLU A 32 -15.79 -0.88 -9.62
N ILE A 33 -14.51 -0.58 -9.35
CA ILE A 33 -13.91 -0.79 -8.03
C ILE A 33 -14.64 0.01 -6.96
N CYS A 34 -14.91 1.30 -7.19
CA CYS A 34 -15.60 2.15 -6.24
C CYS A 34 -16.99 1.64 -5.88
N ARG A 35 -17.73 1.14 -6.88
CA ARG A 35 -19.04 0.51 -6.67
C ARG A 35 -18.92 -0.78 -5.87
N ALA A 36 -17.94 -1.62 -6.19
CA ALA A 36 -17.75 -2.91 -5.52
C ALA A 36 -17.29 -2.76 -4.06
N LEU A 37 -16.41 -1.80 -3.78
CA LEU A 37 -15.79 -1.60 -2.46
C LEU A 37 -16.47 -0.51 -1.63
N ASN A 38 -17.53 0.10 -2.14
CA ASN A 38 -18.24 1.24 -1.54
C ASN A 38 -17.28 2.36 -1.10
N CYS A 39 -16.38 2.77 -1.99
CA CYS A 39 -15.42 3.84 -1.73
C CYS A 39 -15.57 5.01 -2.70
N GLN A 40 -15.18 6.21 -2.26
CA GLN A 40 -15.22 7.39 -3.12
C GLN A 40 -14.16 7.32 -4.22
N GLN A 41 -14.52 7.72 -5.44
CA GLN A 41 -13.60 7.72 -6.59
C GLN A 41 -12.41 8.66 -6.40
N SER A 42 -12.60 9.78 -5.69
CA SER A 42 -11.53 10.68 -5.28
C SER A 42 -10.50 9.99 -4.39
N ASN A 43 -10.94 9.16 -3.44
CA ASN A 43 -10.07 8.40 -2.55
C ASN A 43 -9.32 7.31 -3.31
N LEU A 44 -10.02 6.53 -4.15
CA LEU A 44 -9.38 5.51 -4.98
C LEU A 44 -8.29 6.11 -5.87
N SER A 45 -8.59 7.21 -6.56
CA SER A 45 -7.60 7.91 -7.39
C SER A 45 -6.39 8.37 -6.57
N LYS A 46 -6.61 8.96 -5.40
CA LYS A 46 -5.53 9.36 -4.48
C LYS A 46 -4.64 8.17 -4.07
N TRP A 47 -5.25 7.06 -3.66
CA TRP A 47 -4.53 5.85 -3.25
C TRP A 47 -3.71 5.24 -4.38
N LEU A 48 -4.29 5.12 -5.57
CA LEU A 48 -3.60 4.59 -6.76
C LEU A 48 -2.45 5.47 -7.24
N ASN A 49 -2.39 6.73 -6.81
CA ASN A 49 -1.29 7.65 -7.08
C ASN A 49 -0.37 7.87 -5.86
N GLY A 50 -0.56 7.13 -4.76
CA GLY A 50 0.26 7.22 -3.55
C GLY A 50 0.11 8.51 -2.76
N LYS A 51 -1.07 9.17 -2.80
CA LYS A 51 -1.32 10.47 -2.14
C LYS A 51 -2.67 10.50 -1.39
N PRO A 52 -2.82 9.79 -0.26
CA PRO A 52 -1.79 9.03 0.46
C PRO A 52 -1.65 7.60 -0.05
N ASN A 53 -0.73 6.84 0.54
CA ASN A 53 -0.54 5.43 0.23
C ASN A 53 -1.84 4.64 0.43
N ILE A 54 -2.04 3.63 -0.42
CA ILE A 54 -3.23 2.78 -0.35
C ILE A 54 -3.25 1.98 0.96
N PRO A 55 -4.38 1.95 1.70
CA PRO A 55 -4.53 1.04 2.83
C PRO A 55 -4.43 -0.41 2.38
N ILE A 56 -3.72 -1.26 3.13
CA ILE A 56 -3.45 -2.65 2.72
C ILE A 56 -4.74 -3.47 2.54
N GLU A 57 -5.76 -3.21 3.36
CA GLU A 57 -7.08 -3.85 3.25
C GLU A 57 -7.77 -3.48 1.92
N VAL A 58 -7.67 -2.21 1.50
CA VAL A 58 -8.23 -1.75 0.23
C VAL A 58 -7.46 -2.38 -0.93
N ALA A 59 -6.13 -2.42 -0.87
CA ALA A 59 -5.30 -3.08 -1.88
C ALA A 59 -5.67 -4.56 -2.03
N TYR A 60 -5.85 -5.28 -0.91
CA TYR A 60 -6.28 -6.67 -0.88
C TYR A 60 -7.64 -6.85 -1.57
N LYS A 61 -8.65 -6.07 -1.18
CA LYS A 61 -10.01 -6.14 -1.76
C LYS A 61 -10.03 -5.84 -3.27
N ILE A 62 -9.21 -4.89 -3.74
CA ILE A 62 -9.08 -4.60 -5.18
C ILE A 62 -8.48 -5.81 -5.92
N CYS A 63 -7.44 -6.42 -5.34
CA CYS A 63 -6.79 -7.59 -5.92
C CYS A 63 -7.74 -8.78 -6.00
N GLU A 64 -8.50 -9.05 -4.93
CA GLU A 64 -9.56 -10.08 -4.92
C GLU A 64 -10.60 -9.82 -6.01
N TYR A 65 -11.14 -8.60 -6.09
CA TYR A 65 -12.11 -8.22 -7.12
C TYR A 65 -11.56 -8.44 -8.54
N ALA A 66 -10.29 -8.10 -8.76
CA ALA A 66 -9.63 -8.24 -10.04
C ALA A 66 -9.10 -9.66 -10.32
N GLY A 67 -9.30 -10.63 -9.42
CA GLY A 67 -8.78 -11.99 -9.54
C GLY A 67 -7.25 -12.01 -9.70
N THR A 68 -6.54 -11.24 -8.87
CA THR A 68 -5.08 -11.14 -8.87
C THR A 68 -4.56 -11.33 -7.44
N SER A 69 -3.41 -11.98 -7.27
CA SER A 69 -2.80 -12.11 -5.94
C SER A 69 -2.16 -10.79 -5.52
N LEU A 70 -2.43 -10.35 -4.28
CA LEU A 70 -1.72 -9.21 -3.69
C LEU A 70 -0.21 -9.48 -3.59
N ALA A 71 0.19 -10.74 -3.43
CA ALA A 71 1.61 -11.12 -3.36
C ALA A 71 2.34 -10.83 -4.68
N ASP A 72 1.67 -10.96 -5.83
CA ASP A 72 2.25 -10.65 -7.14
C ASP A 72 2.52 -9.15 -7.26
N ILE A 73 1.55 -8.32 -6.86
CA ILE A 73 1.68 -6.86 -6.82
C ILE A 73 2.85 -6.45 -5.91
N VAL A 74 2.92 -7.02 -4.71
CA VAL A 74 4.00 -6.74 -3.74
C VAL A 74 5.36 -7.16 -4.30
N SER A 75 5.45 -8.31 -4.97
CA SER A 75 6.70 -8.78 -5.57
C SER A 75 7.21 -7.81 -6.65
N ILE A 76 6.31 -7.29 -7.49
CA ILE A 76 6.64 -6.29 -8.50
C ILE A 76 7.08 -4.97 -7.84
N ALA A 77 6.37 -4.51 -6.81
CA ALA A 77 6.74 -3.31 -6.06
C ALA A 77 8.13 -3.43 -5.40
N ILE A 78 8.47 -4.61 -4.84
CA ILE A 78 9.81 -4.89 -4.30
C ILE A 78 10.87 -4.81 -5.40
N MET A 79 10.60 -5.38 -6.58
CA MET A 79 11.52 -5.29 -7.72
C MET A 79 11.76 -3.83 -8.15
N ARG A 80 10.71 -3.00 -8.18
CA ARG A 80 10.84 -1.55 -8.46
C ARG A 80 11.79 -0.86 -7.48
N VAL A 81 11.63 -1.13 -6.18
CA VAL A 81 12.48 -0.55 -5.14
C VAL A 81 13.92 -0.99 -5.33
N LYS A 82 14.19 -2.28 -5.58
CA LYS A 82 15.54 -2.81 -5.80
C LYS A 82 16.25 -2.18 -7.00
N ILE A 83 15.50 -1.90 -8.07
CA ILE A 83 16.05 -1.28 -9.29
C ILE A 83 16.37 0.21 -9.06
N LEU A 84 15.46 0.93 -8.42
CA LEU A 84 15.57 2.38 -8.25
C LEU A 84 16.47 2.78 -7.08
N ILE A 85 16.52 1.95 -6.05
CA ILE A 85 17.38 2.13 -4.88
C ILE A 85 18.09 0.78 -4.65
N PRO A 86 19.32 0.61 -5.16
CA PRO A 86 20.12 -0.59 -4.94
C PRO A 86 20.37 -0.87 -3.45
N ASN A 87 20.53 -2.14 -3.10
CA ASN A 87 20.85 -2.59 -1.74
C ASN A 87 22.36 -2.50 -1.52
N ASP A 88 22.83 -1.50 -0.78
CA ASP A 88 24.23 -1.49 -0.33
C ASP A 88 24.39 -1.99 1.11
N ASP A 89 23.42 -1.73 2.01
CA ASP A 89 23.62 -1.94 3.45
C ASP A 89 22.33 -2.39 4.17
N ILE A 90 21.89 -3.62 3.91
CA ILE A 90 20.82 -4.26 4.70
C ILE A 90 21.32 -5.62 5.20
N GLU A 91 22.45 -5.62 5.90
CA GLU A 91 22.83 -6.76 6.72
C GLU A 91 22.02 -6.70 8.03
N ASN A 92 21.44 -7.82 8.44
CA ASN A 92 20.79 -8.01 9.76
C ASN A 92 19.44 -7.29 10.02
N ILE A 93 18.72 -6.79 9.00
CA ILE A 93 17.37 -6.20 9.22
C ILE A 93 16.41 -7.14 9.96
N ALA A 94 16.49 -8.44 9.69
CA ALA A 94 15.64 -9.43 10.35
C ALA A 94 15.92 -9.50 11.86
N ASP A 95 17.20 -9.45 12.23
CA ASP A 95 17.65 -9.46 13.62
C ASP A 95 17.37 -8.14 14.32
N ASP A 96 17.52 -7.00 13.63
CA ASP A 96 17.17 -5.68 14.15
C ASP A 96 15.66 -5.51 14.38
N ILE A 97 14.82 -6.07 13.50
CA ILE A 97 13.36 -6.12 13.67
C ILE A 97 13.00 -7.04 14.84
N ALA A 98 13.62 -8.22 14.94
CA ALA A 98 13.38 -9.17 16.02
C ALA A 98 13.82 -8.62 17.39
N ALA A 99 14.92 -7.88 17.44
CA ALA A 99 15.45 -7.24 18.65
C ALA A 99 14.60 -6.04 19.11
N ASN A 100 13.86 -5.39 18.21
CA ASN A 100 13.05 -4.21 18.50
C ASN A 100 11.55 -4.51 18.33
N MET A 101 11.01 -5.41 19.17
CA MET A 101 9.61 -5.87 19.16
C MET A 101 8.55 -4.74 19.14
N GLN A 102 8.89 -3.54 19.60
CA GLN A 102 7.99 -2.37 19.54
C GLN A 102 7.74 -1.84 18.11
N ASN A 103 8.62 -2.17 17.15
CA ASN A 103 8.51 -1.76 15.75
C ASN A 103 7.62 -2.66 14.88
N TYR A 104 7.18 -3.83 15.38
CA TYR A 104 6.19 -4.67 14.70
C TYR A 104 4.87 -3.92 14.43
N THR A 105 4.61 -2.88 15.23
CA THR A 105 3.38 -2.08 15.18
C THR A 105 3.43 -0.90 14.19
N LEU A 106 4.60 -0.57 13.61
CA LEU A 106 4.77 0.63 12.79
C LEU A 106 4.20 0.50 11.37
N ALA A 107 4.19 -0.71 10.80
CA ALA A 107 3.53 -0.97 9.51
C ALA A 107 1.99 -0.93 9.61
N THR A 108 1.43 -1.01 10.83
CA THR A 108 -0.02 -1.10 11.06
C THR A 108 -0.65 0.10 11.74
N TYR A 109 0.08 1.03 12.37
CA TYR A 109 -0.56 2.15 13.07
C TYR A 109 0.23 3.48 13.05
N LYS A 110 0.34 4.09 11.88
CA LYS A 110 0.15 5.54 11.71
C LYS A 110 -0.57 5.81 10.38
N SER A 111 -1.74 5.20 10.21
CA SER A 111 -2.68 5.69 9.20
C SER A 111 -3.05 7.14 9.57
N PRO A 112 -2.85 8.15 8.70
CA PRO A 112 -3.32 9.52 8.95
C PRO A 112 -4.85 9.60 9.07
N TYR A 113 -5.56 8.47 8.90
CA TYR A 113 -7.00 8.32 9.01
C TYR A 113 -7.49 7.82 10.39
N ARG A 114 -6.60 7.59 11.38
CA ARG A 114 -7.01 7.14 12.73
C ARG A 114 -7.99 8.12 13.41
N ASP A 115 -7.91 9.40 13.07
CA ASP A 115 -8.80 10.44 13.59
C ASP A 115 -10.12 10.55 12.79
N GLU A 116 -10.17 10.05 11.55
CA GLU A 116 -11.40 10.02 10.74
C GLU A 116 -12.30 8.83 11.11
N GLU A 117 -11.71 7.68 11.48
CA GLU A 117 -12.43 6.47 11.90
C GLU A 117 -13.23 6.68 13.21
N LYS A 118 -12.78 7.57 14.10
CA LYS A 118 -13.52 7.92 15.34
C LYS A 118 -14.76 8.78 15.08
N ARG A 119 -14.82 9.53 13.97
CA ARG A 119 -15.93 10.43 13.65
C ARG A 119 -17.09 9.74 12.93
N GLY A 120 -16.90 8.53 12.42
CA GLY A 120 -17.94 7.75 11.74
C GLY A 120 -18.69 6.74 12.63
N GLY A 121 -18.26 6.57 13.90
CA GLY A 121 -18.77 5.55 14.82
C GLY A 121 -19.78 6.02 15.86
N GLU A 122 -20.06 7.32 15.96
CA GLU A 122 -21.12 7.86 16.83
C GLU A 122 -22.30 8.28 15.95
N GLY A 123 -23.13 7.29 15.59
CA GLY A 123 -24.24 7.52 14.68
C GLY A 123 -25.09 6.28 14.47
N ARG A 124 -25.53 5.65 15.56
CA ARG A 124 -26.78 4.88 15.63
C ARG A 124 -27.12 4.53 17.07
#